data_AF-F0IRV9-F1
#
_entry.id   AF-F0IRV9-F1
#
_cell.length_a   1.000
_cell.length_b   1.000
_cell.length_c   1.000
_cell.angle_alpha   90.00
_cell.angle_beta   90.00
_cell.angle_gamma   90.00
#
_symmetry.space_group_name_H-M   'P 1'
#
loop_
_entity.id
_entity.type
_entity.pdbx_description
1 polymer ?
#
loop_
_entity_poly.entity_id
_entity_poly.type
_entity_poly.pdbx_seq_one_letter_code
_entity_poly.pdbx_strand_id
1 'polypeptide(L)' 'MIGQQYQGRGYGRKALVVLIKEAQMDRACSHIIADYVVGNEKMKHLLISLGFQETGFIEENNEVAMRLDLKKEE' A
#
# COMPACT_ATOMS: atom_id res chain seq x y z
N MET A 1 -6.12 10.30 -2.25
CA MET A 1 -6.15 10.73 -0.82
C MET A 1 -7.57 10.68 -0.28
N ILE A 2 -7.76 10.29 0.99
CA ILE A 2 -9.09 10.34 1.65
C ILE A 2 -9.28 11.73 2.26
N GLY A 3 -10.41 12.38 1.98
CA GLY A 3 -10.73 13.70 2.56
C GLY A 3 -10.68 13.68 4.08
N GLN A 4 -10.17 14.75 4.70
CA GLN A 4 -9.85 14.79 6.14
C GLN A 4 -11.05 14.41 7.02
N GLN A 5 -12.26 14.86 6.68
CA GLN A 5 -13.51 14.54 7.38
C GLN A 5 -13.90 13.05 7.35
N TYR A 6 -13.32 12.29 6.42
CA TYR A 6 -13.55 10.86 6.21
C TYR A 6 -12.38 9.99 6.70
N GLN A 7 -11.27 10.58 7.14
CA GLN A 7 -10.13 9.84 7.67
C GLN A 7 -10.45 9.18 9.02
N GLY A 8 -9.65 8.18 9.43
CA GLY A 8 -9.84 7.45 10.69
C GLY A 8 -11.02 6.46 10.71
N ARG A 9 -11.80 6.38 9.61
CA ARG A 9 -12.98 5.48 9.50
C ARG A 9 -12.72 4.18 8.72
N GLY A 10 -11.45 3.89 8.43
CA GLY A 10 -11.06 2.70 7.67
C GLY A 10 -11.24 2.78 6.14
N TYR A 11 -11.67 3.92 5.60
CA TYR A 11 -11.87 4.05 4.14
C TYR A 11 -10.58 3.88 3.33
N GLY A 12 -9.43 4.35 3.84
CA GLY A 12 -8.15 4.12 3.17
C GLY A 12 -7.84 2.63 3.00
N ARG A 13 -8.09 1.83 4.05
CA ARG A 13 -7.94 0.37 3.99
C ARG A 13 -8.88 -0.26 2.99
N LYS A 14 -10.17 0.13 3.01
CA LYS A 14 -11.17 -0.41 2.07
C LYS A 14 -10.80 -0.10 0.61
N ALA A 15 -10.37 1.13 0.34
CA ALA A 15 -9.93 1.53 -1.00
C ALA A 15 -8.73 0.71 -1.48
N LEU A 16 -7.71 0.53 -0.63
CA LEU A 16 -6.54 -0.29 -0.98
C LEU A 16 -6.91 -1.76 -1.20
N VAL A 17 -7.82 -2.34 -0.40
CA VAL A 17 -8.27 -3.73 -0.60
C VAL A 17 -8.98 -3.91 -1.95
N VAL A 18 -9.80 -2.94 -2.37
CA VAL A 18 -10.44 -2.98 -3.69
C VAL A 18 -9.39 -2.90 -4.80
N LEU A 19 -8.45 -1.94 -4.69
CA LEU A 19 -7.36 -1.78 -5.65
C LEU A 19 -6.50 -3.04 -5.77
N ILE A 20 -6.13 -3.66 -4.64
CA ILE A 20 -5.33 -4.89 -4.64
C ILE A 20 -6.08 -6.00 -5.39
N LYS A 21 -7.38 -6.17 -5.14
CA LYS A 21 -8.19 -7.17 -5.86
C LYS A 21 -8.23 -6.91 -7.36
N GLU A 22 -8.45 -5.66 -7.78
CA GLU A 22 -8.41 -5.29 -9.20
C GLU A 22 -7.06 -5.61 -9.83
N ALA A 23 -5.95 -5.32 -9.14
CA ALA A 23 -4.61 -5.64 -9.61
C ALA A 23 -4.36 -7.15 -9.68
N GLN A 24 -4.91 -7.95 -8.76
CA GLN A 24 -4.82 -9.42 -8.80
C GLN A 24 -5.53 -10.02 -10.02
N MET A 25 -6.63 -9.40 -10.47
CA MET A 25 -7.38 -9.81 -11.67
C MET A 25 -6.65 -9.47 -12.96
N ASP A 26 -5.78 -8.45 -12.97
CA ASP A 26 -4.93 -8.14 -14.11
C ASP A 26 -3.79 -9.17 -14.23
N ARG A 27 -3.81 -9.96 -15.31
CA ARG A 27 -2.78 -10.99 -15.57
C ARG A 27 -1.38 -10.40 -15.72
N ALA A 28 -1.26 -9.18 -16.26
CA ALA A 28 0.03 -8.53 -16.46
C ALA A 28 0.62 -7.95 -15.17
N CYS A 29 -0.22 -7.62 -14.17
CA CYS A 29 0.24 -7.04 -12.92
C CYS A 29 0.77 -8.12 -11.95
N SER A 30 2.08 -8.16 -11.70
CA SER A 30 2.68 -9.15 -10.79
C SER A 30 2.88 -8.65 -9.36
N HIS A 31 2.94 -7.34 -9.17
CA HIS A 31 3.20 -6.71 -7.87
C HIS A 31 2.73 -5.25 -7.86
N ILE A 32 2.54 -4.71 -6.66
CA ILE A 32 2.27 -3.29 -6.41
C ILE A 32 3.44 -2.71 -5.65
N ILE A 33 3.90 -1.52 -6.05
CA ILE A 33 4.85 -0.71 -5.30
C ILE A 33 4.14 0.46 -4.63
N ALA A 34 4.60 0.82 -3.43
CA ALA A 34 4.16 1.98 -2.68
C ALA A 34 5.33 2.49 -1.84
N ASP A 35 5.17 3.65 -1.22
CA ASP A 35 6.13 4.20 -0.26
C ASP A 35 5.40 4.86 0.91
N TYR A 36 6.14 5.14 1.96
CA TYR A 36 5.69 6.05 3.01
C TYR A 36 6.86 6.88 3.54
N VAL A 37 6.59 8.15 3.85
CA VAL A 37 7.55 9.06 4.50
C VAL A 37 7.83 8.59 5.93
N VAL A 38 9.10 8.55 6.33
CA VAL A 38 9.53 8.19 7.70
C VAL A 38 8.80 9.07 8.73
N GLY A 39 8.27 8.44 9.78
CA GLY A 39 7.41 9.07 10.78
C GLY A 39 5.92 8.97 10.50
N ASN A 40 5.50 8.55 9.29
CA ASN A 40 4.10 8.24 8.98
C ASN A 40 3.73 6.81 9.41
N GLU A 41 3.74 6.57 10.72
CA GLU A 41 3.47 5.24 11.30
C GLU A 41 2.09 4.68 10.93
N LYS A 42 1.09 5.57 10.74
CA LYS A 42 -0.25 5.15 10.30
C LYS A 42 -0.21 4.52 8.91
N MET A 43 0.55 5.10 7.97
CA MET A 43 0.69 4.53 6.63
C MET A 43 1.54 3.25 6.65
N LYS A 44 2.66 3.28 7.38
CA LYS A 44 3.51 2.10 7.57
C LYS A 44 2.69 0.89 8.04
N HIS A 45 1.95 1.05 9.13
CA HIS A 45 1.14 -0.03 9.68
C HIS A 45 0.01 -0.46 8.73
N LEU A 46 -0.60 0.48 8.00
CA LEU A 46 -1.63 0.14 7.02
C LEU A 46 -1.06 -0.76 5.92
N LEU A 47 0.05 -0.37 5.29
CA LEU A 47 0.69 -1.13 4.21
C LEU A 47 1.16 -2.51 4.70
N ILE A 48 1.86 -2.59 5.84
CA ILE A 48 2.29 -3.86 6.44
C ILE A 48 1.08 -4.76 6.72
N SER A 49 -0.02 -4.22 7.25
CA SER A 49 -1.23 -5.00 7.54
C SER A 49 -1.95 -5.54 6.30
N LEU A 50 -1.58 -5.07 5.10
CA LEU A 50 -2.07 -5.53 3.81
C LEU A 50 -1.08 -6.46 3.10
N GLY A 51 0.07 -6.76 3.73
CA GLY A 51 1.07 -7.70 3.23
C GLY A 51 2.22 -7.06 2.44
N PHE A 52 2.29 -5.73 2.37
CA PHE A 52 3.47 -5.07 1.80
C PHE A 52 4.70 -5.31 2.68
N GLN A 53 5.86 -5.41 2.04
CA GLN A 53 7.17 -5.56 2.68
C GLN A 53 8.08 -4.40 2.32
N GLU A 54 8.89 -3.95 3.27
CA GLU A 54 9.92 -2.92 3.05
C GLU A 54 10.99 -3.46 2.08
N THR A 55 11.31 -2.70 1.03
CA THR A 55 12.30 -3.09 0.01
C THR A 55 13.52 -2.17 -0.04
N GLY A 56 13.48 -1.02 0.62
CA GLY A 56 14.61 -0.09 0.66
C GLY A 56 14.22 1.28 1.18
N PHE A 57 15.23 2.12 1.39
CA PHE A 57 15.08 3.51 1.80
C PHE A 57 15.43 4.44 0.64
N ILE A 58 14.62 5.48 0.43
CA ILE A 58 14.79 6.50 -0.59
C ILE A 58 15.22 7.78 0.13
N GLU A 59 16.52 8.06 0.12
CA GLU A 59 17.12 9.17 0.88
C GLU A 59 16.57 10.54 0.46
N GLU A 60 16.32 10.73 -0.83
CA GLU A 60 15.91 12.01 -1.44
C GLU A 60 14.60 12.56 -0.84
N ASN A 61 13.66 11.67 -0.51
CA ASN A 61 12.35 12.03 0.02
C ASN A 61 12.12 11.58 1.47
N ASN A 62 13.12 10.95 2.10
CA ASN A 62 12.99 10.32 3.41
C ASN A 62 11.81 9.32 3.44
N GLU A 63 11.76 8.45 2.42
CA GLU A 63 10.69 7.48 2.20
C GLU A 63 11.20 6.05 2.30
N VAL A 64 10.32 5.14 2.74
CA VAL A 64 10.59 3.70 2.71
C VAL A 64 9.78 3.08 1.58
N ALA A 65 10.47 2.50 0.60
CA ALA A 65 9.86 1.78 -0.50
C ALA A 65 9.29 0.44 -0.02
N MET A 66 8.11 0.10 -0.54
CA MET A 66 7.32 -1.06 -0.15
C MET A 66 6.87 -1.83 -1.40
N ARG A 67 6.81 -3.17 -1.30
CA ARG A 67 6.30 -4.04 -2.36
C ARG A 67 5.30 -5.05 -1.83
N LEU A 68 4.22 -5.26 -2.58
CA LEU A 68 3.28 -6.36 -2.41
C LEU A 68 3.31 -7.24 -3.66
N ASP A 69 3.83 -8.46 -3.54
CA ASP A 69 3.70 -9.47 -4.60
C ASP A 69 2.28 -10.02 -4.65
N LEU A 70 1.68 -10.02 -5.84
CA LEU A 70 0.30 -10.42 -6.04
C LEU A 70 0.21 -11.92 -6.28
N LYS A 71 -0.57 -12.61 -5.45
CA LYS A 71 -1.02 -13.97 -5.76
C LYS A 71 -2.19 -13.86 -6.73
N LYS A 72 -2.12 -14.58 -7.85
CA LYS A 72 -3.24 -14.68 -8.79
C LYS A 72 -4.38 -15.43 -8.11
N GLU A 73 -5.61 -14.93 -8.27
CA GLU A 73 -6.78 -15.72 -7.93
C GLU A 73 -6.89 -16.86 -8.96
N GLU A 74 -7.04 -18.10 -8.47
CA GLU A 74 -7.21 -19.32 -9.28
C GLU A 74 -8.58 -19.37 -9.97
#